data_AF-A0A0A8L4P5-F1
#
_entry.id   AF-A0A0A8L4P5-F1
#
_cell.length_a   1.000
_cell.length_b   1.000
_cell.length_c   1.000
_cell.angle_alpha   90.00
_cell.angle_beta   90.00
_cell.angle_gamma   90.00
#
_symmetry.space_group_name_H-M   'P 1'
#
loop_
_entity.id
_entity.type
_entity.pdbx_description
1 polymer ?
#
loop_
_entity_poly.entity_id
_entity_poly.type
_entity_poly.pdbx_seq_one_letter_code
_entity_poly.pdbx_strand_id
1 'polypeptide(L)'
;MGDKWSFELKTFRTSAKNTNPQDTKVMHTLQLSHKNNETVTIKNQSAIITPTYVPKGLYDNDCVFGTPEPFDYMLSNKLSNIWTQRQSIKGEFGVSYQTADLLIRVNNAFSYSGFQGLILDLESKPSDTLEMFQKNVDRIRSMLKEIGLTDVKVSLDDSQKVEEKGSSLFGLAAHYLKVLG
;
A
#
# COMPACT_ATOMS: atom_id res chain seq x y z
N MET A 1 3.34 5.43 -23.88
CA MET A 1 2.42 4.50 -23.17
C MET A 1 2.91 4.43 -21.74
N GLY A 2 2.05 4.67 -20.76
CA GLY A 2 2.43 4.64 -19.35
C GLY A 2 2.69 3.21 -18.87
N ASP A 3 3.58 3.07 -17.88
CA ASP A 3 3.85 1.78 -17.25
C ASP A 3 2.61 1.27 -16.52
N LYS A 4 2.32 -0.01 -16.73
CA LYS A 4 1.22 -0.68 -16.06
C LYS A 4 1.61 -1.03 -14.63
N TRP A 5 0.68 -0.85 -13.69
CA TRP A 5 0.90 -1.23 -12.30
C TRP A 5 -0.34 -1.88 -11.70
N SER A 6 -0.14 -2.61 -10.62
CA SER A 6 -1.20 -3.23 -9.83
C SER A 6 -0.94 -3.06 -8.33
N PHE A 7 -2.01 -3.18 -7.57
CA PHE A 7 -1.95 -3.28 -6.12
C PHE A 7 -2.90 -4.33 -5.60
N GLU A 8 -2.57 -4.85 -4.43
CA GLU A 8 -3.45 -5.72 -3.66
C GLU A 8 -3.37 -5.36 -2.19
N LEU A 9 -4.53 -4.98 -1.63
CA LEU A 9 -4.73 -4.72 -0.20
C LEU A 9 -5.59 -5.84 0.38
N LYS A 10 -5.05 -6.57 1.36
CA LYS A 10 -5.78 -7.62 2.08
C LYS A 10 -5.98 -7.23 3.52
N THR A 11 -7.15 -7.57 4.06
CA THR A 11 -7.50 -7.36 5.46
C THR A 11 -7.66 -8.72 6.13
N PHE A 12 -6.86 -8.96 7.17
CA PHE A 12 -6.88 -10.16 7.99
C PHE A 12 -7.45 -9.83 9.37
N ARG A 13 -8.29 -10.73 9.89
CA ARG A 13 -8.82 -10.63 11.25
C ARG A 13 -8.32 -11.79 12.09
N THR A 14 -7.90 -11.51 13.31
CA THR A 14 -7.45 -12.55 14.24
C THR A 14 -8.63 -13.38 14.76
N SER A 15 -8.39 -14.68 14.87
CA SER A 15 -9.28 -15.65 15.52
C SER A 15 -8.90 -15.89 16.98
N ALA A 16 -7.78 -15.32 17.44
CA ALA A 16 -7.33 -15.42 18.83
C ALA A 16 -8.29 -14.68 19.77
N LYS A 17 -8.73 -15.37 20.82
CA LYS A 17 -9.65 -14.82 21.85
C LYS A 17 -8.90 -14.16 23.00
N ASN A 18 -7.66 -14.57 23.26
CA ASN A 18 -6.83 -14.13 24.38
C ASN A 18 -5.86 -13.02 23.95
N THR A 19 -6.35 -12.01 23.24
CA THR A 19 -5.54 -10.83 22.89
C THR A 19 -5.76 -9.73 23.93
N ASN A 20 -4.75 -8.87 24.11
CA ASN A 20 -4.92 -7.65 24.91
C ASN A 20 -6.16 -6.89 24.39
N PRO A 21 -7.10 -6.44 25.25
CA PRO A 21 -8.28 -5.69 24.83
C PRO A 21 -7.96 -4.40 24.06
N GLN A 22 -6.78 -3.82 24.29
CA GLN A 22 -6.31 -2.61 23.59
C GLN A 22 -5.68 -2.91 22.22
N ASP A 23 -5.55 -4.18 21.84
CA ASP A 23 -4.93 -4.60 20.59
C ASP A 23 -5.94 -4.63 19.43
N THR A 24 -5.53 -4.17 18.25
CA THR A 24 -6.38 -4.29 17.06
C THR A 24 -6.48 -5.76 16.66
N LYS A 25 -7.73 -6.21 16.44
CA LYS A 25 -8.02 -7.56 15.92
C LYS A 25 -7.79 -7.68 14.41
N VAL A 26 -7.25 -6.63 13.78
CA VAL A 26 -7.13 -6.50 12.33
C VAL A 26 -5.68 -6.20 11.97
N MET A 27 -5.23 -6.87 10.93
CA MET A 27 -3.92 -6.70 10.29
C MET A 27 -4.15 -6.55 8.80
N HIS A 28 -3.35 -5.73 8.14
CA HIS A 28 -3.49 -5.45 6.72
C HIS A 28 -2.20 -5.76 6.00
N THR A 29 -2.28 -6.24 4.77
CA THR A 29 -1.12 -6.41 3.90
C THR A 29 -1.34 -5.63 2.61
N LEU A 30 -0.36 -4.83 2.21
CA LEU A 30 -0.36 -4.13 0.94
C LEU A 30 0.80 -4.61 0.08
N GLN A 31 0.52 -4.91 -1.18
CA GLN A 31 1.53 -5.18 -2.20
C GLN A 31 1.36 -4.21 -3.36
N LEU A 32 2.47 -3.64 -3.83
CA LEU A 32 2.51 -2.67 -4.92
C LEU A 32 3.49 -3.14 -6.00
N SER A 33 3.01 -3.32 -7.22
CA SER A 33 3.88 -3.83 -8.31
C SER A 33 4.98 -2.85 -8.71
N HIS A 34 4.72 -1.55 -8.55
CA HIS A 34 5.67 -0.48 -8.86
C HIS A 34 6.68 -0.22 -7.73
N LYS A 35 6.60 -0.96 -6.61
CA LYS A 35 7.57 -0.96 -5.50
C LYS A 35 8.11 -2.39 -5.28
N ASN A 36 8.61 -3.01 -6.36
CA ASN A 36 9.26 -4.32 -6.36
C ASN A 36 8.42 -5.50 -5.82
N ASN A 37 7.09 -5.36 -5.77
CA ASN A 37 6.18 -6.36 -5.21
C ASN A 37 6.45 -6.69 -3.73
N GLU A 38 7.12 -5.79 -2.99
CA GLU A 38 7.31 -5.99 -1.55
C GLU A 38 5.95 -5.98 -0.83
N THR A 39 5.80 -6.85 0.17
CA THR A 39 4.58 -6.93 0.96
C THR A 39 4.79 -6.16 2.26
N VAL A 40 4.01 -5.09 2.45
CA VAL A 40 3.95 -4.31 3.69
C VAL A 40 2.83 -4.85 4.55
N THR A 41 3.17 -5.37 5.72
CA THR A 41 2.19 -5.85 6.70
C THR A 41 2.07 -4.83 7.82
N ILE A 42 0.86 -4.29 8.06
CA ILE A 42 0.59 -3.26 9.08
C ILE A 42 -0.34 -3.80 10.16
N LYS A 43 0.07 -3.64 11.43
CA LYS A 43 -0.74 -3.88 12.64
C LYS A 43 -0.30 -2.93 13.75
N ASN A 44 -1.25 -2.31 14.47
CA ASN A 44 -0.95 -1.38 15.57
C ASN A 44 0.09 -0.28 15.24
N GLN A 45 -0.04 0.39 14.10
CA GLN A 45 0.91 1.43 13.64
C GLN A 45 2.36 0.92 13.48
N SER A 46 2.58 -0.39 13.57
CA SER A 46 3.85 -1.05 13.29
C SER A 46 3.75 -1.72 11.93
N ALA A 47 4.86 -1.78 11.22
CA ALA A 47 4.93 -2.44 9.93
C ALA A 47 6.11 -3.39 9.81
N ILE A 48 5.89 -4.47 9.08
CA ILE A 48 6.91 -5.41 8.63
C ILE A 48 6.90 -5.36 7.11
N ILE A 49 8.06 -5.08 6.52
CA ILE A 49 8.25 -5.12 5.08
C ILE A 49 8.94 -6.44 4.75
N THR A 50 8.28 -7.26 3.95
CA THR A 50 8.84 -8.53 3.47
C THR A 50 9.21 -8.38 2.01
N PRO A 51 10.52 -8.45 1.67
CA PRO A 51 10.97 -8.31 0.30
C PRO A 51 10.68 -9.56 -0.52
N THR A 52 10.68 -9.42 -1.84
CA THR A 52 10.58 -10.52 -2.80
C THR A 52 11.93 -11.16 -3.13
N TYR A 53 13.02 -10.62 -2.58
CA TYR A 53 14.38 -11.11 -2.77
C TYR A 53 15.03 -11.38 -1.41
N VAL A 54 16.02 -12.26 -1.43
CA VAL A 54 16.79 -12.62 -0.24
C VAL A 54 18.20 -12.01 -0.38
N PRO A 55 18.68 -11.24 0.62
CA PRO A 55 20.03 -10.70 0.63
C PRO A 55 21.09 -11.80 0.49
N LYS A 56 22.13 -11.54 -0.32
CA LYS A 56 23.20 -12.51 -0.60
C LYS A 56 23.82 -13.12 0.67
N GLY A 57 24.06 -12.29 1.70
CA GLY A 57 24.62 -12.78 2.96
C GLY A 57 23.75 -13.82 3.69
N LEU A 58 22.43 -13.84 3.48
CA LEU A 58 21.58 -14.87 4.06
C LEU A 58 21.62 -16.19 3.27
N TYR A 59 21.86 -16.11 1.95
CA TYR A 59 22.14 -17.29 1.13
C TYR A 59 23.51 -17.88 1.44
N ASP A 60 24.55 -17.04 1.49
CA ASP A 60 25.93 -17.49 1.71
C ASP A 60 26.13 -18.15 3.08
N ASN A 61 25.27 -17.84 4.06
CA ASN A 61 25.28 -18.43 5.41
C ASN A 61 24.23 -19.54 5.59
N ASP A 62 23.66 -20.09 4.51
CA ASP A 62 22.65 -21.16 4.52
C ASP A 62 21.42 -20.87 5.42
N CYS A 63 21.12 -19.59 5.66
CA CYS A 63 19.98 -19.16 6.50
C CYS A 63 18.65 -19.25 5.76
N VAL A 64 18.67 -19.36 4.43
CA VAL A 64 17.49 -19.42 3.58
C VAL A 64 17.57 -20.62 2.65
N PHE A 65 16.50 -21.40 2.63
CA PHE A 65 16.33 -22.50 1.69
C PHE A 65 15.24 -22.15 0.68
N GLY A 66 15.62 -22.05 -0.60
CA GLY A 66 14.69 -21.81 -1.70
C GLY A 66 14.36 -20.33 -1.98
N THR A 67 13.20 -20.12 -2.60
CA THR A 67 12.69 -18.81 -3.01
C THR A 67 11.72 -18.25 -1.97
N PRO A 68 11.84 -16.97 -1.57
CA PRO A 68 10.91 -16.38 -0.62
C PRO A 68 9.49 -16.35 -1.20
N GLU A 69 8.52 -16.84 -0.43
CA GLU A 69 7.10 -16.69 -0.75
C GLU A 69 6.56 -15.38 -0.13
N PRO A 70 5.56 -14.74 -0.76
CA PRO A 70 4.87 -13.60 -0.18
C PRO A 70 4.31 -13.88 1.23
N PHE A 71 4.42 -12.91 2.15
CA PHE A 71 4.05 -13.13 3.55
C PHE A 71 2.55 -13.44 3.75
N ASP A 72 1.70 -12.87 2.92
CA ASP A 72 0.26 -13.12 2.87
C ASP A 72 -0.10 -14.56 2.47
N TYR A 73 0.74 -15.22 1.65
CA TYR A 73 0.61 -16.64 1.34
C TYR A 73 0.85 -17.48 2.59
N MET A 74 1.86 -17.15 3.39
CA MET A 74 2.11 -17.81 4.68
C MET A 74 0.94 -17.58 5.66
N LEU A 75 0.41 -16.36 5.73
CA LEU A 75 -0.77 -16.05 6.57
C LEU A 75 -1.97 -16.91 6.20
N SER A 76 -2.24 -17.06 4.90
CA SER A 76 -3.42 -17.74 4.38
C SER A 76 -3.32 -19.27 4.42
N ASN A 77 -2.11 -19.83 4.27
CA ASN A 77 -1.93 -21.28 4.16
C ASN A 77 -1.39 -21.94 5.42
N LYS A 78 -0.52 -21.25 6.18
CA LYS A 78 0.16 -21.82 7.36
C LYS A 78 -0.39 -21.26 8.68
N LEU A 79 -0.86 -20.02 8.68
CA LEU A 79 -1.36 -19.34 9.89
C LEU A 79 -2.87 -19.06 9.84
N SER A 80 -3.61 -19.81 9.01
CA SER A 80 -5.06 -19.63 8.79
C SER A 80 -5.91 -19.86 10.06
N ASN A 81 -5.38 -20.63 11.01
CA ASN A 81 -5.97 -20.84 12.33
C ASN A 81 -5.91 -19.59 13.23
N ILE A 82 -4.93 -18.71 13.02
CA ILE A 82 -4.74 -17.47 13.79
C ILE A 82 -5.31 -16.27 13.03
N TRP A 83 -5.11 -16.22 11.71
CA TRP A 83 -5.48 -15.11 10.84
C TRP A 83 -6.40 -15.57 9.73
N THR A 84 -7.56 -14.94 9.61
CA THR A 84 -8.50 -15.21 8.52
C THR A 84 -8.61 -13.99 7.64
N GLN A 85 -8.38 -14.15 6.33
CA GLN A 85 -8.60 -13.08 5.35
C GLN A 85 -10.10 -12.75 5.28
N ARG A 86 -10.46 -11.48 5.51
CA ARG A 86 -11.83 -10.97 5.48
C ARG A 86 -12.15 -10.22 4.21
N GLN A 87 -11.18 -9.50 3.67
CA GLN A 87 -11.35 -8.68 2.49
C GLN A 87 -10.07 -8.70 1.66
N SER A 88 -10.25 -8.59 0.35
CA SER A 88 -9.18 -8.33 -0.61
C SER A 88 -9.71 -7.27 -1.58
N ILE A 89 -8.97 -6.18 -1.71
CA ILE A 89 -9.18 -5.11 -2.68
C ILE A 89 -8.00 -5.14 -3.63
N LYS A 90 -8.27 -5.30 -4.92
CA LYS A 90 -7.26 -5.38 -5.97
C LYS A 90 -7.50 -4.29 -7.00
N GLY A 91 -6.42 -3.72 -7.53
CA GLY A 91 -6.46 -2.92 -8.74
C GLY A 91 -5.51 -3.49 -9.77
N GLU A 92 -6.05 -3.97 -10.88
CA GLU A 92 -5.28 -4.54 -11.97
C GLU A 92 -5.23 -3.57 -13.15
N PHE A 93 -4.13 -3.58 -13.90
CA PHE A 93 -3.94 -2.78 -15.11
C PHE A 93 -4.05 -1.26 -14.89
N GLY A 94 -3.61 -0.77 -13.73
CA GLY A 94 -3.44 0.65 -13.49
C GLY A 94 -2.46 1.30 -14.47
N VAL A 95 -2.65 2.58 -14.74
CA VAL A 95 -1.84 3.34 -15.71
C VAL A 95 -1.08 4.44 -14.98
N SER A 96 0.21 4.57 -15.30
CA SER A 96 1.08 5.62 -14.78
C SER A 96 1.25 6.74 -15.81
N TYR A 97 0.97 7.97 -15.42
CA TYR A 97 1.13 9.18 -16.23
C TYR A 97 2.23 10.05 -15.63
N GLN A 98 3.33 10.20 -16.36
CA GLN A 98 4.39 11.12 -16.00
C GLN A 98 4.04 12.52 -16.55
N THR A 99 3.85 13.49 -15.65
CA THR A 99 3.70 14.90 -16.03
C THR A 99 5.00 15.66 -15.76
N ALA A 100 5.03 16.95 -16.13
CA ALA A 100 6.15 17.84 -15.87
C ALA A 100 6.42 18.02 -14.36
N ASP A 101 5.37 17.98 -13.54
CA ASP A 101 5.46 18.33 -12.12
C ASP A 101 5.34 17.09 -11.21
N LEU A 102 4.61 16.07 -11.64
CA LEU A 102 4.27 14.93 -10.77
C LEU A 102 4.02 13.63 -11.55
N LEU A 103 4.16 12.51 -10.86
CA LEU A 103 3.80 11.18 -11.36
C LEU A 103 2.42 10.80 -10.81
N ILE A 104 1.45 10.64 -11.73
CA ILE A 104 0.08 10.21 -11.40
C ILE A 104 -0.06 8.74 -11.73
N ARG A 105 -0.43 7.92 -10.75
CA ARG A 105 -0.81 6.53 -10.94
C ARG A 105 -2.31 6.38 -10.72
N VAL A 106 -3.01 5.91 -11.74
CA VAL A 106 -4.47 5.76 -11.71
C VAL A 106 -4.81 4.28 -11.78
N ASN A 107 -5.70 3.80 -10.91
CA ASN A 107 -6.13 2.41 -10.92
C ASN A 107 -7.54 2.24 -10.36
N ASN A 108 -8.31 1.29 -10.91
CA ASN A 108 -9.64 0.97 -10.43
C ASN A 108 -9.54 -0.07 -9.31
N ALA A 109 -10.13 0.21 -8.16
CA ALA A 109 -10.19 -0.70 -7.03
C ALA A 109 -11.43 -1.59 -7.12
N PHE A 110 -11.22 -2.90 -7.07
CA PHE A 110 -12.27 -3.92 -7.04
C PHE A 110 -12.11 -4.80 -5.80
N SER A 111 -13.21 -5.09 -5.13
CA SER A 111 -13.28 -6.15 -4.13
C SER A 111 -14.10 -7.32 -4.66
N TYR A 112 -14.27 -8.36 -3.85
CA TYR A 112 -15.18 -9.46 -4.18
C TYR A 112 -16.63 -8.98 -4.42
N SER A 113 -17.07 -7.89 -3.77
CA SER A 113 -18.41 -7.34 -3.94
C SER A 113 -18.53 -6.42 -5.17
N GLY A 114 -17.48 -6.28 -5.97
CA GLY A 114 -17.45 -5.44 -7.16
C GLY A 114 -16.62 -4.17 -6.99
N PHE A 115 -16.90 -3.18 -7.84
CA PHE A 115 -16.17 -1.91 -7.89
C PHE A 115 -16.26 -1.15 -6.56
N GLN A 116 -15.11 -0.72 -6.04
CA GLN A 116 -14.99 0.06 -4.81
C GLN A 116 -14.73 1.53 -5.08
N GLY A 117 -14.00 1.86 -6.15
CA GLY A 117 -13.67 3.23 -6.48
C GLY A 117 -12.47 3.37 -7.41
N LEU A 118 -12.17 4.63 -7.75
CA LEU A 118 -10.98 5.02 -8.51
C LEU A 118 -9.90 5.49 -7.53
N ILE A 119 -8.69 4.94 -7.67
CA ILE A 119 -7.53 5.30 -6.86
C ILE A 119 -6.56 6.14 -7.69
N LEU A 120 -6.12 7.23 -7.05
CA LEU A 120 -5.12 8.16 -7.56
C LEU A 120 -3.96 8.16 -6.56
N ASP A 121 -2.81 7.72 -7.00
CA ASP A 121 -1.56 7.74 -6.26
C ASP A 121 -0.64 8.79 -6.91
N LEU A 122 -0.21 9.75 -6.09
CA LEU A 122 0.51 10.94 -6.54
C LEU A 122 1.90 10.95 -5.89
N GLU A 123 2.94 10.96 -6.72
CA GLU A 123 4.33 11.01 -6.28
C GLU A 123 4.99 12.28 -6.84
N SER A 124 5.56 13.10 -5.95
CA SER A 124 6.34 14.29 -6.35
C SER A 124 7.73 13.90 -6.83
N LYS A 125 8.39 14.78 -7.57
CA LYS A 125 9.80 14.59 -7.89
C LYS A 125 10.66 14.83 -6.64
N PRO A 126 11.85 14.20 -6.54
CA PRO A 126 12.74 14.38 -5.39
C PRO A 126 13.21 15.83 -5.16
N SER A 127 13.10 16.68 -6.18
CA SER A 127 13.50 18.08 -6.17
C SER A 127 12.45 19.05 -5.62
N ASP A 128 11.22 18.58 -5.43
CA ASP A 128 10.09 19.47 -5.14
C ASP A 128 9.92 19.70 -3.63
N THR A 129 9.49 20.91 -3.27
CA THR A 129 9.12 21.22 -1.88
C THR A 129 7.71 20.73 -1.57
N LEU A 130 7.45 20.46 -0.28
CA LEU A 130 6.14 20.00 0.20
C LEU A 130 5.01 20.99 -0.14
N GLU A 131 5.29 22.30 -0.11
CA GLU A 131 4.33 23.34 -0.51
C GLU A 131 3.94 23.23 -1.99
N MET A 132 4.91 22.91 -2.85
CA MET A 132 4.68 22.76 -4.29
C MET A 132 3.87 21.49 -4.57
N PHE A 133 4.15 20.39 -3.84
CA PHE A 133 3.36 19.18 -3.88
C PHE A 133 1.91 19.42 -3.44
N GLN A 134 1.71 20.13 -2.33
CA GLN A 134 0.36 20.47 -1.83
C GLN A 134 -0.44 21.28 -2.86
N LYS A 135 0.19 22.29 -3.49
CA LYS A 135 -0.44 23.08 -4.56
C LYS A 135 -0.84 22.22 -5.76
N ASN A 136 -0.01 21.24 -6.11
CA ASN A 136 -0.31 20.30 -7.19
C ASN A 136 -1.47 19.35 -6.84
N VAL A 137 -1.54 18.87 -5.60
CA VAL A 137 -2.67 18.07 -5.10
C VAL A 137 -3.97 18.87 -5.14
N ASP A 138 -3.94 20.13 -4.71
CA ASP A 138 -5.12 21.02 -4.73
C ASP A 138 -5.58 21.36 -6.15
N ARG A 139 -4.64 21.45 -7.11
CA ARG A 139 -4.95 21.57 -8.54
C ARG A 139 -5.70 20.35 -9.06
N ILE A 140 -5.21 19.15 -8.79
CA ILE A 140 -5.87 17.89 -9.18
C ILE A 140 -7.25 17.81 -8.53
N ARG A 141 -7.37 18.18 -7.26
CA ARG A 141 -8.65 18.21 -6.56
C ARG A 141 -9.66 19.15 -7.22
N SER A 142 -9.21 20.31 -7.68
CA SER A 142 -10.06 21.25 -8.42
C SER A 142 -10.53 20.65 -9.75
N MET A 143 -9.63 19.99 -10.49
CA MET A 143 -9.98 19.29 -11.73
C MET A 143 -10.99 18.16 -11.50
N LEU A 144 -10.84 17.38 -10.43
CA LEU A 144 -11.80 16.31 -10.09
C LEU A 144 -13.18 16.89 -9.73
N LYS A 145 -13.23 18.04 -9.05
CA LYS A 145 -14.49 18.74 -8.77
C LYS A 145 -15.16 19.25 -10.03
N GLU A 146 -14.39 19.78 -10.99
CA GLU A 146 -14.91 20.21 -12.30
C GLU A 146 -15.52 19.05 -13.09
N ILE A 147 -14.97 17.84 -12.96
CA ILE A 147 -15.51 16.61 -13.54
C ILE A 147 -16.78 16.11 -12.80
N GLY A 148 -17.09 16.69 -11.63
CA GLY A 148 -18.28 16.37 -10.85
C GLY A 148 -18.05 15.33 -9.74
N LEU A 149 -16.80 15.01 -9.39
CA LEU A 149 -16.48 14.10 -8.30
C LEU A 149 -16.49 14.84 -6.95
N THR A 150 -17.49 14.55 -6.12
CA THR A 150 -17.68 15.21 -4.81
C THR A 150 -17.22 14.36 -3.63
N ASP A 151 -17.25 13.03 -3.75
CA ASP A 151 -16.86 12.09 -2.69
C ASP A 151 -15.42 11.58 -2.87
N VAL A 152 -14.46 12.48 -2.62
CA VAL A 152 -13.02 12.17 -2.75
C VAL A 152 -12.38 12.11 -1.36
N LYS A 153 -11.96 10.91 -0.95
CA LYS A 153 -11.10 10.72 0.23
C LYS A 153 -9.64 11.01 -0.14
N VAL A 154 -8.99 11.86 0.64
CA VAL A 154 -7.59 12.23 0.44
C VAL A 154 -6.80 11.96 1.72
N SER A 155 -5.65 11.32 1.57
CA SER A 155 -4.66 11.20 2.64
C SER A 155 -3.35 11.81 2.13
N LEU A 156 -2.84 12.78 2.86
CA LEU A 156 -1.56 13.43 2.61
C LEU A 156 -0.58 13.08 3.74
N ASP A 157 0.70 13.06 3.41
CA ASP A 157 1.76 12.93 4.39
C ASP A 157 1.91 14.23 5.19
N ASP A 158 1.92 14.12 6.51
CA ASP A 158 2.22 15.23 7.42
C ASP A 158 3.66 15.01 7.91
N SER A 159 4.63 15.33 7.05
CA SER A 159 6.02 14.91 7.24
C SER A 159 6.74 15.79 8.27
N GLN A 160 6.65 15.42 9.55
CA GLN A 160 7.65 15.79 10.54
C GLN A 160 8.50 14.62 11.06
N LYS A 161 8.38 13.38 10.54
CA LYS A 161 9.20 12.27 11.06
C LYS A 161 9.79 11.34 10.00
N VAL A 162 11.07 11.58 9.77
CA VAL A 162 12.19 10.64 9.57
C VAL A 162 12.27 9.88 8.23
N GLU A 163 13.29 10.31 7.48
CA GLU A 163 13.92 9.66 6.34
C GLU A 163 14.58 8.34 6.73
N GLU A 164 13.89 7.22 6.48
CA GLU A 164 14.53 5.94 6.18
C GLU A 164 13.80 5.35 4.97
N LYS A 165 14.49 4.68 4.04
CA LYS A 165 13.85 4.12 2.83
C LYS A 165 12.68 3.16 3.15
N GLY A 166 12.71 2.49 4.31
CA GLY A 166 11.59 1.68 4.82
C GLY A 166 10.41 2.50 5.37
N SER A 167 10.66 3.73 5.83
CA SER A 167 9.63 4.69 6.30
C SER A 167 8.72 5.14 5.16
N SER A 168 9.25 5.34 3.95
CA SER A 168 8.46 5.80 2.80
C SER A 168 7.39 4.79 2.35
N LEU A 169 7.76 3.50 2.27
CA LEU A 169 6.80 2.46 1.87
C LEU A 169 5.74 2.22 2.97
N PHE A 170 6.14 2.35 4.23
CA PHE A 170 5.20 2.33 5.36
C PHE A 170 4.21 3.50 5.32
N GLY A 171 4.69 4.73 5.11
CA GLY A 171 3.83 5.92 4.99
C GLY A 171 2.83 5.78 3.85
N LEU A 172 3.30 5.35 2.68
CA LEU A 172 2.44 5.05 1.53
C LEU A 172 1.38 3.99 1.88
N ALA A 173 1.78 2.88 2.50
CA ALA A 173 0.85 1.84 2.90
C ALA A 173 -0.18 2.33 3.94
N ALA A 174 0.23 3.18 4.87
CA ALA A 174 -0.68 3.82 5.83
C ALA A 174 -1.69 4.75 5.13
N HIS A 175 -1.30 5.43 4.05
CA HIS A 175 -2.24 6.24 3.24
C HIS A 175 -3.27 5.38 2.52
N TYR A 176 -2.85 4.27 1.90
CA TYR A 176 -3.78 3.32 1.29
C TYR A 176 -4.80 2.81 2.33
N LEU A 177 -4.34 2.51 3.55
CA LEU A 177 -5.24 2.11 4.65
C LEU A 177 -6.21 3.21 5.07
N LYS A 178 -5.79 4.48 5.13
CA LYS A 178 -6.70 5.59 5.46
C LYS A 178 -7.78 5.81 4.41
N VAL A 179 -7.49 5.52 3.14
CA VAL A 179 -8.40 5.74 2.01
C VAL A 179 -9.33 4.54 1.79
N LEU A 180 -8.79 3.33 1.82
CA LEU A 180 -9.48 2.09 1.47
C LEU A 180 -9.95 1.25 2.68
N GLY A 181 -9.41 1.51 3.87
CA GLY A 181 -9.74 0.79 5.11
C GLY A 181 -10.96 1.32 5.85
#